data_AF-A0A7Z9XCB5-F1
#
_entry.id   AF-A0A7Z9XCB5-F1
#
_cell.length_a   1.000
_cell.length_b   1.000
_cell.length_c   1.000
_cell.angle_alpha   90.00
_cell.angle_beta   90.00
_cell.angle_gamma   90.00
#
_symmetry.space_group_name_H-M   'P 1'
#
loop_
_entity.id
_entity.type
_entity.pdbx_description
1 polymer ?
#
loop_
_entity_poly.entity_id
_entity_poly.type
_entity_poly.pdbx_seq_one_letter_code
_entity_poly.pdbx_strand_id
1 'polypeptide(L)'
;MASLCWAPWCPTGLCERCSVFFLHRTSETHGVELSRRHFIRWAVFSGLASLSPSPVFAAIRNCTAPERSLSLYNPNTKEALDTTYWSNGRYVRTALADISHIMRDRHTGEMKPIDTRLLDVLHAIGNDLKTQEPFHIMSGYRSPKTNALLRKRGKAAAANSFHMQGKAVDIRLPKCRLSSLRRVSFNLRRGGVGYYPRSGFVHVDVGPLRYWSGL
;
A
#
# COMPACT_ATOMS: atom_id res chain seq x y z
N MET A 1 14.60 61.90 12.25
CA MET A 1 13.88 63.18 12.13
C MET A 1 12.39 62.89 12.07
N ALA A 2 11.65 63.44 13.05
CA ALA A 2 10.19 63.65 13.17
C ALA A 2 9.25 62.43 12.98
N SER A 3 8.66 61.88 14.06
CA SER A 3 7.43 62.36 14.77
C SER A 3 6.16 61.77 14.14
N LEU A 4 5.12 61.27 14.81
CA LEU A 4 4.67 61.24 16.21
C LEU A 4 3.57 60.17 16.33
N CYS A 5 3.45 59.54 17.50
CA CYS A 5 2.24 58.83 17.95
C CYS A 5 1.07 59.81 18.18
N TRP A 6 -0.16 59.31 18.32
CA TRP A 6 -1.01 59.42 19.54
C TRP A 6 -2.43 58.87 19.29
N ALA A 7 -3.01 58.35 20.37
CA ALA A 7 -4.20 57.50 20.48
C ALA A 7 -5.54 58.31 20.58
N PRO A 8 -6.72 57.65 20.71
CA PRO A 8 -8.05 58.19 20.39
C PRO A 8 -8.87 58.64 21.61
N TRP A 9 -9.77 59.63 21.48
CA TRP A 9 -10.81 59.94 22.48
C TRP A 9 -12.13 60.46 21.87
N CYS A 10 -13.23 60.00 22.51
CA CYS A 10 -14.67 60.35 22.49
C CYS A 10 -14.97 61.88 22.49
N PRO A 11 -16.21 62.43 22.26
CA PRO A 11 -17.41 62.12 23.08
C PRO A 11 -18.86 62.44 22.55
N THR A 12 -19.85 61.78 23.18
CA THR A 12 -21.19 62.24 23.64
C THR A 12 -22.13 63.12 22.80
N GLY A 13 -23.40 62.67 22.69
CA GLY A 13 -24.58 63.49 22.37
C GLY A 13 -25.89 62.83 22.86
N LEU A 14 -26.50 63.42 23.90
CA LEU A 14 -27.71 62.99 24.63
C LEU A 14 -29.00 62.99 23.80
N CYS A 15 -29.97 62.16 24.20
CA CYS A 15 -31.39 62.55 24.22
C CYS A 15 -32.09 61.87 25.41
N GLU A 16 -32.62 62.69 26.31
CA GLU A 16 -33.35 62.32 27.53
C GLU A 16 -34.86 62.18 27.30
N ARG A 17 -35.50 61.51 28.28
CA ARG A 17 -36.93 61.51 28.68
C ARG A 17 -37.91 60.65 27.86
N CYS A 18 -38.49 59.64 28.51
CA CYS A 18 -39.76 59.80 29.22
C CYS A 18 -40.21 58.50 29.91
N SER A 19 -40.54 58.63 31.20
CA SER A 19 -41.70 58.04 31.87
C SER A 19 -41.84 56.52 31.96
N VAL A 20 -41.59 56.07 33.19
CA VAL A 20 -42.15 54.92 33.90
C VAL A 20 -43.57 54.61 33.43
N PHE A 21 -43.79 53.39 32.93
CA PHE A 21 -45.05 52.69 33.11
C PHE A 21 -44.76 51.24 33.47
N PHE A 22 -45.00 50.94 34.74
CA PHE A 22 -45.12 49.59 35.28
C PHE A 22 -46.31 48.93 34.58
N LEU A 23 -46.04 47.96 33.71
CA LEU A 23 -47.03 46.97 33.32
C LEU A 23 -46.44 45.61 33.68
N HIS A 24 -47.00 45.05 34.75
CA HIS A 24 -46.87 43.64 35.11
C HIS A 24 -47.18 42.80 33.87
N ARG A 25 -46.13 42.25 33.23
CA ARG A 25 -46.30 41.15 32.28
C ARG A 25 -46.12 39.87 33.07
N THR A 26 -47.23 39.20 33.35
CA THR A 26 -47.23 37.81 33.79
C THR A 26 -46.47 37.00 32.72
N SER A 27 -45.42 36.32 33.14
CA SER A 27 -44.79 35.30 32.30
C SER A 27 -45.72 34.10 32.23
N GLU A 28 -46.53 34.02 31.18
CA GLU A 28 -47.11 32.73 30.80
C GLU A 28 -45.98 31.83 30.29
N THR A 29 -45.52 30.94 31.16
CA THR A 29 -44.71 29.79 30.75
C THR A 29 -45.61 28.86 29.95
N HIS A 30 -45.52 28.90 28.62
CA HIS A 30 -46.05 27.83 27.79
C HIS A 30 -45.28 26.54 28.12
N GLY A 31 -45.85 25.73 29.01
CA GLY A 31 -45.41 24.37 29.23
C GLY A 31 -45.60 23.59 27.93
N VAL A 32 -44.51 23.21 27.28
CA VAL A 32 -44.55 22.24 26.19
C VAL A 32 -44.92 20.90 26.81
N GLU A 33 -46.20 20.55 26.79
CA GLU A 33 -46.68 19.22 27.19
C GLU A 33 -46.17 18.19 26.17
N LEU A 34 -45.05 17.54 26.49
CA LEU A 34 -44.54 16.41 25.72
C LEU A 34 -45.42 15.18 25.99
N SER A 35 -46.49 15.04 25.23
CA SER A 35 -47.33 13.84 25.23
C SER A 35 -46.49 12.60 24.86
N ARG A 36 -46.66 11.49 25.59
CA ARG A 36 -46.04 10.17 25.30
C ARG A 36 -46.18 9.74 23.83
N ARG A 37 -47.22 10.20 23.13
CA ARG A 37 -47.47 9.90 21.71
C ARG A 37 -46.59 10.71 20.74
N HIS A 38 -46.14 11.89 21.14
CA HIS A 38 -45.18 12.70 20.37
C HIS A 38 -43.74 12.20 20.54
N PHE A 39 -43.40 11.62 21.70
CA PHE A 39 -42.09 11.01 21.93
C PHE A 39 -41.86 9.76 21.05
N ILE A 40 -42.88 8.92 20.88
CA ILE A 40 -42.81 7.73 20.01
C ILE A 40 -42.67 8.13 18.53
N ARG A 41 -43.30 9.24 18.09
CA ARG A 41 -43.16 9.76 16.72
C ARG A 41 -41.73 10.22 16.39
N TRP A 42 -41.00 10.78 17.35
CA TRP A 42 -39.59 11.15 17.18
C TRP A 42 -38.62 9.97 17.36
N ALA A 43 -38.98 8.97 18.18
CA ALA A 43 -38.17 7.75 18.34
C ALA A 43 -38.10 6.90 17.06
N VAL A 44 -39.15 6.93 16.21
CA VAL A 44 -39.17 6.21 14.93
C VAL A 44 -38.30 6.87 13.85
N PHE A 45 -38.08 8.19 13.90
CA PHE A 45 -37.21 8.89 12.95
C PHE A 45 -35.71 8.75 13.27
N SER A 46 -35.35 8.50 14.53
CA SER A 46 -33.96 8.25 14.93
C SER A 46 -33.48 6.81 14.63
N GLY A 47 -34.40 5.88 14.34
CA GLY A 47 -34.09 4.47 14.05
C GLY A 47 -33.63 4.18 12.62
N LEU A 48 -33.72 5.15 11.69
CA LEU A 48 -33.35 4.98 10.27
C LEU A 48 -31.93 5.46 9.93
N ALA A 49 -31.20 6.06 10.88
CA ALA A 49 -29.81 6.49 10.70
C ALA A 49 -28.77 5.44 11.20
N SER A 50 -29.20 4.21 11.48
CA SER A 50 -28.31 3.09 11.82
C SER A 50 -27.92 2.28 10.58
N LEU A 51 -27.74 2.93 9.43
CA LEU A 51 -27.05 2.32 8.29
C LEU A 51 -25.58 2.21 8.68
N SER A 52 -25.17 0.99 9.06
CA SER A 52 -23.78 0.60 9.29
C SER A 52 -22.84 1.30 8.29
N PRO A 53 -21.90 2.15 8.74
CA PRO A 53 -21.02 2.93 7.85
C PRO A 53 -19.91 2.09 7.19
N SER A 54 -20.10 0.77 7.05
CA SER A 54 -19.13 -0.16 6.47
C SER A 54 -18.47 0.30 5.16
N PRO A 55 -19.17 0.87 4.16
CA PRO A 55 -18.50 1.28 2.92
C PRO A 55 -17.58 2.49 3.12
N VAL A 56 -17.94 3.42 4.00
CA VAL A 56 -17.14 4.63 4.29
C VAL A 56 -15.86 4.24 5.06
N PHE A 57 -15.98 3.38 6.08
CA PHE A 57 -14.80 2.90 6.82
C PHE A 57 -13.88 2.00 5.97
N ALA A 58 -14.43 1.18 5.07
CA ALA A 58 -13.61 0.37 4.15
C ALA A 58 -12.86 1.23 3.12
N ALA A 59 -13.51 2.26 2.56
CA ALA A 59 -12.87 3.19 1.63
C ALA A 59 -11.72 3.98 2.31
N ILE A 60 -11.93 4.47 3.53
CA ILE A 60 -10.89 5.20 4.28
C ILE A 60 -9.70 4.29 4.60
N ARG A 61 -9.92 3.03 5.03
CA ARG A 61 -8.83 2.07 5.30
C ARG A 61 -7.93 1.83 4.10
N ASN A 62 -8.49 1.82 2.89
CA ASN A 62 -7.72 1.62 1.67
C ASN A 62 -6.84 2.83 1.36
N CYS A 63 -7.32 4.06 1.58
CA CYS A 63 -6.53 5.28 1.40
C CYS A 63 -5.44 5.46 2.48
N THR A 64 -5.59 4.84 3.65
CA THR A 64 -4.59 4.90 4.74
C THR A 64 -3.64 3.70 4.76
N ALA A 65 -3.79 2.72 3.87
CA ALA A 65 -2.88 1.58 3.82
C ALA A 65 -1.47 2.08 3.47
N PRO A 66 -0.42 1.59 4.16
CA PRO A 66 0.94 2.04 3.87
C PRO A 66 1.31 1.72 2.43
N GLU A 67 2.05 2.64 1.80
CA GLU A 67 2.58 2.44 0.46
C GLU A 67 3.53 1.23 0.44
N ARG A 68 3.59 0.55 -0.72
CA ARG A 68 4.55 -0.52 -0.94
C ARG A 68 5.44 -0.15 -2.10
N SER A 69 6.73 -0.16 -1.83
CA SER A 69 7.78 0.15 -2.80
C SER A 69 8.76 -1.00 -2.91
N LEU A 70 9.44 -1.05 -4.05
CA LEU A 70 10.51 -2.00 -4.33
C LEU A 70 11.67 -1.26 -4.99
N SER A 71 12.87 -1.52 -4.47
CA SER A 71 14.12 -1.20 -5.13
C SER A 71 14.67 -2.48 -5.77
N LEU A 72 14.90 -2.44 -7.09
CA LEU A 72 15.31 -3.57 -7.92
C LEU A 72 16.54 -3.19 -8.73
N TYR A 73 17.47 -4.13 -8.87
CA TYR A 73 18.62 -3.99 -9.76
C TYR A 73 18.80 -5.27 -10.57
N ASN A 74 18.92 -5.17 -11.88
CA ASN A 74 19.19 -6.32 -12.74
C ASN A 74 20.66 -6.29 -13.17
N PRO A 75 21.55 -7.09 -12.55
CA PRO A 75 22.98 -7.08 -12.88
C PRO A 75 23.28 -7.52 -14.31
N ASN A 76 22.34 -8.18 -14.99
CA ASN A 76 22.53 -8.67 -16.35
C ASN A 76 22.28 -7.60 -17.41
N THR A 77 21.35 -6.69 -17.14
CA THR A 77 21.00 -5.56 -18.04
C THR A 77 21.55 -4.23 -17.53
N LYS A 78 22.06 -4.19 -16.29
CA LYS A 78 22.54 -2.99 -15.57
C LYS A 78 21.44 -1.95 -15.35
N GLU A 79 20.18 -2.37 -15.41
CA GLU A 79 19.03 -1.51 -15.13
C GLU A 79 18.76 -1.48 -13.62
N ALA A 80 18.37 -0.32 -13.12
CA ALA A 80 17.91 -0.12 -11.75
C ALA A 80 16.51 0.51 -11.78
N LEU A 81 15.68 0.16 -10.79
CA LEU A 81 14.34 0.68 -10.63
C LEU A 81 14.05 0.83 -9.14
N ASP A 82 13.63 2.03 -8.75
CA ASP A 82 13.01 2.28 -7.45
C ASP A 82 11.61 2.83 -7.71
N THR A 83 10.58 2.14 -7.20
CA THR A 83 9.20 2.49 -7.53
C THR A 83 8.21 2.07 -6.45
N THR A 84 7.17 2.88 -6.28
CA THR A 84 5.99 2.57 -5.47
C THR A 84 4.94 1.90 -6.34
N TYR A 85 4.75 0.60 -6.15
CA TYR A 85 3.83 -0.21 -6.97
C TYR A 85 2.42 -0.32 -6.36
N TRP A 86 2.25 0.06 -5.09
CA TRP A 86 0.97 0.13 -4.39
C TRP A 86 0.86 1.43 -3.59
N SER A 87 -0.17 2.21 -3.87
CA SER A 87 -0.48 3.46 -3.16
C SER A 87 -1.99 3.73 -3.19
N ASN A 88 -2.52 4.40 -2.17
CA ASN A 88 -3.94 4.75 -2.06
C ASN A 88 -4.88 3.54 -2.28
N GLY A 89 -4.49 2.38 -1.75
CA GLY A 89 -5.28 1.15 -1.83
C GLY A 89 -5.35 0.50 -3.21
N ARG A 90 -4.49 0.90 -4.15
CA ARG A 90 -4.51 0.40 -5.54
C ARG A 90 -3.09 0.15 -6.06
N TYR A 91 -2.99 -0.80 -7.00
CA TYR A 91 -1.74 -1.01 -7.74
C TYR A 91 -1.54 0.09 -8.78
N VAL A 92 -0.31 0.60 -8.86
CA VAL A 92 0.11 1.64 -9.80
C VAL A 92 0.51 0.99 -11.13
N ARG A 93 -0.31 1.17 -12.18
CA ARG A 93 -0.14 0.44 -13.46
C ARG A 93 1.20 0.72 -14.14
N THR A 94 1.70 1.94 -14.09
CA THR A 94 2.99 2.33 -14.68
C THR A 94 4.14 1.61 -13.96
N ALA A 95 4.16 1.64 -12.63
CA ALA A 95 5.13 0.91 -11.83
C ALA A 95 5.11 -0.61 -12.10
N LEU A 96 3.92 -1.22 -12.27
CA LEU A 96 3.82 -2.62 -12.65
C LEU A 96 4.42 -2.93 -14.04
N ALA A 97 4.28 -2.00 -14.99
CA ALA A 97 4.89 -2.11 -16.31
C ALA A 97 6.42 -1.98 -16.23
N ASP A 98 6.93 -1.02 -15.46
CA ASP A 98 8.36 -0.83 -15.25
C ASP A 98 9.01 -2.05 -14.57
N ILE A 99 8.32 -2.61 -13.56
CA ILE A 99 8.73 -3.87 -12.90
C ILE A 99 8.75 -5.02 -13.92
N SER A 100 7.72 -5.13 -14.76
CA SER A 100 7.67 -6.18 -15.80
C SER A 100 8.80 -6.02 -16.82
N HIS A 101 9.20 -4.78 -17.13
CA HIS A 101 10.33 -4.48 -18.00
C HIS A 101 11.67 -4.88 -17.37
N ILE A 102 11.99 -4.44 -16.15
CA ILE A 102 13.26 -4.80 -15.51
C ILE A 102 13.36 -6.32 -15.22
N MET A 103 12.22 -7.00 -15.05
CA MET A 103 12.13 -8.45 -14.86
C MET A 103 11.94 -9.24 -16.16
N ARG A 104 12.02 -8.63 -17.34
CA ARG A 104 11.83 -9.30 -18.64
C ARG A 104 12.87 -10.38 -18.89
N ASP A 105 12.58 -11.25 -19.86
CA ASP A 105 13.59 -12.21 -20.31
C ASP A 105 14.73 -11.47 -21.02
N ARG A 106 15.91 -11.44 -20.41
CA ARG A 106 17.09 -10.76 -20.97
C ARG A 106 17.56 -11.30 -22.33
N HIS A 107 17.20 -12.54 -22.69
CA HIS A 107 17.69 -13.17 -23.91
C HIS A 107 16.79 -12.87 -25.10
N THR A 108 15.49 -12.76 -24.88
CA THR A 108 14.50 -12.51 -25.95
C THR A 108 13.92 -11.09 -25.91
N GLY A 109 14.08 -10.37 -24.80
CA GLY A 109 13.42 -9.10 -24.54
C GLY A 109 11.92 -9.23 -24.23
N GLU A 110 11.36 -10.45 -24.31
CA GLU A 110 9.94 -10.67 -24.07
C GLU A 110 9.56 -10.29 -22.64
N MET A 111 8.49 -9.52 -22.53
CA MET A 111 7.89 -9.11 -21.27
C MET A 111 6.64 -9.95 -20.97
N LYS A 112 6.38 -10.14 -19.67
CA LYS A 112 5.13 -10.68 -19.17
C LYS A 112 4.77 -9.94 -17.90
N PRO A 113 3.47 -9.67 -17.64
CA PRO A 113 3.04 -9.14 -16.36
C PRO A 113 3.54 -10.01 -15.21
N ILE A 114 4.17 -9.38 -14.22
CA ILE A 114 4.60 -10.04 -12.98
C ILE A 114 3.42 -10.10 -12.02
N ASP A 115 3.18 -11.27 -11.42
CA ASP A 115 2.11 -11.50 -10.45
C ASP A 115 2.31 -10.57 -9.24
N THR A 116 1.30 -9.76 -8.93
CA THR A 116 1.40 -8.76 -7.86
C THR A 116 1.65 -9.37 -6.49
N ARG A 117 1.22 -10.62 -6.26
CA ARG A 117 1.50 -11.35 -5.03
C ARG A 117 2.99 -11.62 -4.87
N LEU A 118 3.73 -11.78 -5.97
CA LEU A 118 5.19 -11.93 -5.92
C LEU A 118 5.85 -10.64 -5.45
N LEU A 119 5.35 -9.49 -5.91
CA LEU A 119 5.82 -8.17 -5.48
C LEU A 119 5.55 -7.95 -3.99
N ASP A 120 4.37 -8.35 -3.51
CA ASP A 120 4.01 -8.31 -2.09
C ASP A 120 4.91 -9.21 -1.23
N VAL A 121 5.35 -10.35 -1.77
CA VAL A 121 6.34 -11.22 -1.10
C VAL A 121 7.71 -10.54 -1.04
N LEU A 122 8.20 -9.96 -2.13
CA LEU A 122 9.48 -9.23 -2.13
C LEU A 122 9.48 -8.06 -1.14
N HIS A 123 8.39 -7.30 -1.11
CA HIS A 123 8.23 -6.19 -0.17
C HIS A 123 8.23 -6.69 1.29
N ALA A 124 7.52 -7.79 1.59
CA ALA A 124 7.53 -8.40 2.91
C ALA A 124 8.94 -8.92 3.31
N ILE A 125 9.68 -9.52 2.38
CA ILE A 125 11.07 -9.95 2.61
C ILE A 125 11.95 -8.75 2.98
N GLY A 126 11.82 -7.64 2.25
CA GLY A 126 12.58 -6.41 2.50
C GLY A 126 12.32 -5.85 3.90
N ASN A 127 11.05 -5.82 4.30
CA ASN A 127 10.61 -5.37 5.63
C ASN A 127 11.15 -6.26 6.75
N ASP A 128 11.04 -7.59 6.62
CA ASP A 128 11.54 -8.55 7.61
C ASP A 128 13.06 -8.51 7.77
N LEU A 129 13.78 -8.28 6.66
CA LEU A 129 15.24 -8.11 6.66
C LEU A 129 15.68 -6.70 7.09
N LYS A 130 14.74 -5.75 7.23
CA LYS A 130 15.00 -4.33 7.52
C LYS A 130 16.06 -3.73 6.60
N THR A 131 15.99 -4.06 5.31
CA THR A 131 16.95 -3.61 4.29
C THR A 131 16.33 -2.58 3.36
N GLN A 132 17.13 -1.60 2.95
CA GLN A 132 16.79 -0.66 1.88
C GLN A 132 17.58 -0.96 0.59
N GLU A 133 18.33 -2.05 0.58
CA GLU A 133 19.14 -2.42 -0.58
C GLU A 133 18.26 -2.95 -1.72
N PRO A 134 18.63 -2.66 -2.98
CA PRO A 134 17.90 -3.19 -4.12
C PRO A 134 17.99 -4.71 -4.16
N PHE A 135 16.87 -5.37 -4.45
CA PHE A 135 16.89 -6.79 -4.80
C PHE A 135 17.60 -6.96 -6.14
N HIS A 136 18.69 -7.72 -6.14
CA HIS A 136 19.36 -8.11 -7.37
C HIS A 136 18.55 -9.20 -8.07
N ILE A 137 17.95 -8.86 -9.21
CA ILE A 137 17.14 -9.75 -10.03
C ILE A 137 18.05 -10.59 -10.92
N MET A 138 18.33 -11.82 -10.50
CA MET A 138 19.15 -12.75 -11.25
C MET A 138 18.38 -13.32 -12.46
N SER A 139 17.07 -13.58 -12.27
CA SER A 139 16.13 -13.95 -13.33
C SER A 139 14.70 -13.63 -12.90
N GLY A 140 13.95 -12.93 -13.76
CA GLY A 140 12.51 -12.68 -13.60
C GLY A 140 11.68 -13.60 -14.51
N TYR A 141 10.87 -13.02 -15.39
CA TYR A 141 10.18 -13.76 -16.44
C TYR A 141 11.18 -14.49 -17.35
N ARG A 142 10.81 -15.71 -17.77
CA ARG A 142 11.53 -16.48 -18.79
C ARG A 142 10.60 -16.84 -19.93
N SER A 143 10.99 -16.54 -21.16
CA SER A 143 10.28 -17.01 -22.34
C SER A 143 10.33 -18.54 -22.44
N PRO A 144 9.34 -19.17 -23.11
CA PRO A 144 9.40 -20.60 -23.41
C PRO A 144 10.69 -20.99 -24.15
N LYS A 145 11.18 -20.12 -25.04
CA LYS A 145 12.44 -20.30 -25.79
C LYS A 145 13.64 -20.39 -24.84
N THR A 146 13.81 -19.43 -23.95
CA THR A 146 14.90 -19.44 -22.95
C THR A 146 14.78 -20.64 -22.02
N ASN A 147 13.57 -20.97 -21.54
CA ASN A 147 13.37 -22.12 -20.67
C ASN A 147 13.77 -23.44 -21.35
N ALA A 148 13.38 -23.63 -22.62
CA ALA A 148 13.77 -24.79 -23.41
C ALA A 148 15.29 -24.86 -23.62
N LEU A 149 15.96 -23.73 -23.88
CA LEU A 149 17.42 -23.68 -24.01
C LEU A 149 18.14 -24.06 -22.71
N LEU A 150 17.66 -23.58 -21.55
CA LEU A 150 18.23 -23.96 -20.26
C LEU A 150 18.10 -25.46 -20.00
N ARG A 151 16.96 -26.05 -20.33
CA ARG A 151 16.73 -27.50 -20.24
C ARG A 151 17.66 -28.29 -21.14
N LYS A 152 17.82 -27.88 -22.40
CA LYS A 152 18.75 -28.51 -23.35
C LYS A 152 20.21 -28.47 -22.87
N ARG A 153 20.59 -27.41 -22.15
CA ARG A 153 21.92 -27.24 -21.56
C ARG A 153 22.11 -27.96 -20.21
N GLY A 154 21.19 -28.85 -19.83
CA GLY A 154 21.28 -29.62 -18.59
C GLY A 154 21.08 -28.80 -17.30
N LYS A 155 20.61 -27.54 -17.39
CA LYS A 155 20.26 -26.77 -16.20
C LYS A 155 18.92 -27.27 -15.64
N ALA A 156 18.80 -27.31 -14.32
CA ALA A 156 17.59 -27.72 -13.60
C ALA A 156 16.45 -26.70 -13.77
N ALA A 157 15.84 -26.68 -14.96
CA ALA A 157 14.69 -25.85 -15.31
C ALA A 157 13.46 -26.73 -15.52
N ALA A 158 12.39 -26.48 -14.75
CA ALA A 158 11.14 -27.20 -14.89
C ALA A 158 10.46 -26.92 -16.24
N ALA A 159 9.84 -27.94 -16.84
CA ALA A 159 9.07 -27.80 -18.08
C ALA A 159 7.91 -26.81 -17.96
N ASN A 160 7.30 -26.69 -16.76
CA ASN A 160 6.22 -25.77 -16.43
C ASN A 160 6.66 -24.77 -15.35
N SER A 161 7.84 -24.16 -15.52
CA SER A 161 8.39 -23.22 -14.54
C SER A 161 7.49 -22.01 -14.29
N PHE A 162 7.34 -21.61 -13.02
CA PHE A 162 6.63 -20.39 -12.62
C PHE A 162 7.27 -19.09 -13.16
N HIS A 163 8.55 -19.12 -13.56
CA HIS A 163 9.16 -17.99 -14.27
C HIS A 163 8.44 -17.70 -15.60
N MET A 164 8.00 -18.73 -16.33
CA MET A 164 7.25 -18.54 -17.58
C MET A 164 5.83 -18.01 -17.35
N GLN A 165 5.37 -18.04 -16.10
CA GLN A 165 4.07 -17.51 -15.70
C GLN A 165 4.16 -16.08 -15.13
N GLY A 166 5.36 -15.51 -14.98
CA GLY A 166 5.55 -14.23 -14.27
C GLY A 166 5.30 -14.36 -12.75
N LYS A 167 5.41 -15.58 -12.21
CA LYS A 167 5.08 -15.92 -10.82
C LYS A 167 6.28 -16.30 -9.97
N ALA A 168 7.49 -16.17 -10.52
CA ALA A 168 8.72 -16.50 -9.82
C ALA A 168 9.84 -15.52 -10.16
N VAL A 169 10.79 -15.41 -9.24
CA VAL A 169 11.99 -14.60 -9.37
C VAL A 169 13.14 -15.27 -8.64
N ASP A 170 14.33 -15.19 -9.24
CA ASP A 170 15.59 -15.55 -8.59
C ASP A 170 16.25 -14.26 -8.10
N ILE A 171 16.44 -14.13 -6.79
CA ILE A 171 16.92 -12.91 -6.13
C ILE A 171 18.21 -13.11 -5.34
N ARG A 172 18.98 -12.02 -5.23
CA ARG A 172 20.12 -11.87 -4.32
C ARG A 172 20.02 -10.51 -3.61
N LEU A 173 20.55 -10.43 -2.39
CA LEU A 173 20.77 -9.17 -1.68
C LEU A 173 22.24 -9.12 -1.25
N PRO A 174 23.13 -8.36 -1.91
CA PRO A 174 24.57 -8.43 -1.67
C PRO A 174 24.99 -8.14 -0.22
N LYS A 175 24.29 -7.21 0.46
CA LYS A 175 24.58 -6.87 1.86
C LYS A 175 23.85 -7.76 2.88
N CYS A 176 23.14 -8.79 2.42
CA CYS A 176 22.49 -9.77 3.29
C CYS A 176 23.06 -11.17 3.05
N ARG A 177 23.24 -11.93 4.14
CA ARG A 177 23.58 -13.35 4.02
C ARG A 177 22.48 -14.08 3.23
N LEU A 178 22.87 -14.84 2.21
CA LEU A 178 21.94 -15.60 1.38
C LEU A 178 21.07 -16.56 2.20
N SER A 179 21.65 -17.14 3.27
CA SER A 179 20.94 -17.99 4.22
C SER A 179 19.86 -17.25 5.01
N SER A 180 20.08 -15.98 5.35
CA SER A 180 19.08 -15.11 5.99
C SER A 180 17.95 -14.78 5.01
N LEU A 181 18.29 -14.42 3.77
CA LEU A 181 17.30 -14.19 2.71
C LEU A 181 16.41 -15.43 2.53
N ARG A 182 17.01 -16.62 2.36
CA ARG A 182 16.29 -17.89 2.28
C ARG A 182 15.36 -18.10 3.48
N ARG A 183 15.87 -17.91 4.71
CA ARG A 183 15.12 -18.14 5.94
C ARG A 183 13.89 -17.23 6.03
N VAL A 184 14.06 -15.94 5.71
CA VAL A 184 12.94 -14.99 5.69
C VAL A 184 11.91 -15.38 4.62
N SER A 185 12.35 -15.64 3.38
CA SER A 185 11.45 -16.09 2.30
C SER A 185 10.66 -17.34 2.69
N PHE A 186 11.32 -18.31 3.35
CA PHE A 186 10.69 -19.54 3.84
C PHE A 186 9.63 -19.26 4.91
N ASN A 187 9.96 -18.42 5.90
CA ASN A 187 9.09 -18.13 7.03
C ASN A 187 7.79 -17.41 6.62
N LEU A 188 7.80 -16.68 5.51
CA LEU A 188 6.59 -16.01 5.00
C LEU A 188 5.49 -17.00 4.59
N ARG A 189 5.83 -18.24 4.20
CA ARG A 189 4.88 -19.26 3.74
C ARG A 189 3.90 -18.73 2.68
N ARG A 190 4.41 -17.97 1.71
CA ARG A 190 3.62 -17.35 0.60
C ARG A 190 3.89 -17.96 -0.79
N GLY A 191 4.56 -19.11 -0.82
CA GLY A 191 4.74 -19.91 -2.03
C GLY A 191 6.00 -20.76 -1.95
N GLY A 192 6.59 -21.07 -3.11
CA GLY A 192 7.80 -21.90 -3.17
C GLY A 192 9.09 -21.12 -2.90
N VAL A 193 10.05 -21.76 -2.23
CA VAL A 193 11.41 -21.21 -2.02
C VAL A 193 12.48 -22.25 -2.38
N GLY A 194 13.36 -21.89 -3.30
CA GLY A 194 14.53 -22.69 -3.68
C GLY A 194 15.83 -22.04 -3.24
N TYR A 195 16.73 -22.81 -2.64
CA TYR A 195 18.03 -22.31 -2.18
C TYR A 195 19.18 -22.75 -3.09
N TYR A 196 19.91 -21.80 -3.66
CA TYR A 196 21.01 -22.07 -4.60
C TYR A 196 22.31 -21.39 -4.15
N PRO A 197 22.98 -21.89 -3.10
CA PRO A 197 24.16 -21.24 -2.51
C PRO A 197 25.34 -21.15 -3.48
N ARG A 198 25.59 -22.20 -4.30
CA ARG A 198 26.67 -22.18 -5.29
C ARG A 198 26.45 -21.19 -6.42
N SER A 199 25.20 -21.01 -6.85
CA SER A 199 24.83 -19.95 -7.81
C SER A 199 24.61 -18.59 -7.15
N GLY A 200 24.58 -18.56 -5.82
CA GLY A 200 24.40 -17.38 -4.99
C GLY A 200 23.03 -16.71 -5.10
N PHE A 201 21.93 -17.43 -5.28
CA PHE A 201 20.59 -16.82 -5.31
C PHE A 201 19.55 -17.64 -4.53
N VAL A 202 18.43 -16.99 -4.22
CA VAL A 202 17.23 -17.63 -3.68
C VAL A 202 16.12 -17.51 -4.72
N HIS A 203 15.53 -18.63 -5.08
CA HIS A 203 14.32 -18.68 -5.87
C HIS A 203 13.11 -18.43 -4.97
N VAL A 204 12.20 -17.57 -5.40
CA VAL A 204 10.93 -17.28 -4.73
C VAL A 204 9.81 -17.29 -5.76
N ASP A 205 8.70 -17.95 -5.45
CA ASP A 205 7.51 -17.98 -6.29
C ASP A 205 6.21 -17.92 -5.48
N VAL A 206 5.09 -17.69 -6.16
CA VAL A 206 3.73 -17.63 -5.57
C VAL A 206 2.83 -18.81 -5.97
N GLY A 207 3.44 -19.97 -6.22
CA GLY A 207 2.75 -21.25 -6.38
C GLY A 207 2.45 -21.95 -5.05
N PRO A 208 2.16 -23.26 -5.06
CA PRO A 208 2.01 -24.05 -3.84
C PRO A 208 3.25 -23.98 -2.94
N LEU A 209 3.07 -24.18 -1.63
CA LEU A 209 4.18 -24.25 -0.68
C LEU A 209 5.09 -25.42 -1.00
N ARG A 210 6.36 -25.14 -1.22
CA ARG A 210 7.41 -26.14 -1.45
C ARG A 210 8.77 -25.53 -1.17
N TYR A 211 9.69 -26.37 -0.74
CA TYR A 211 11.02 -25.96 -0.37
C TYR A 211 12.03 -26.95 -0.92
N TRP A 212 13.08 -26.45 -1.54
CA TRP A 212 14.13 -27.30 -2.09
C TRP A 212 15.48 -26.60 -2.01
N SER A 213 16.55 -27.39 -2.05
CA SER A 213 17.90 -26.88 -2.24
C SER A 213 18.39 -27.36 -3.59
N GLY A 214 18.79 -26.43 -4.45
CA GLY A 214 19.55 -26.76 -5.64
C GLY A 214 21.00 -27.06 -5.27
N LEU A 215 21.60 -27.98 -6.03
CA LEU A 215 23.04 -28.18 -6.04
C LEU A 215 23.72 -26.95 -6.65
#